data_AF-A0A7G8F5S5-F1
#
_entry.id   AF-A0A7G8F5S5-F1
#
_cell.length_a   1.000
_cell.length_b   1.000
_cell.length_c   1.000
_cell.angle_alpha   90.00
_cell.angle_beta   90.00
_cell.angle_gamma   90.00
#
_symmetry.space_group_name_H-M   'P 1'
#
loop_
_entity.id
_entity.type
_entity.pdbx_description
1 polymer ?
#
loop_
_entity_poly.entity_id
_entity_poly.type
_entity_poly.pdbx_seq_one_letter_code
_entity_poly.pdbx_strand_id
1 'polypeptide(L)'
;MRIMTTPTFSTTQSISELRDQQSIYLKALQILIQDGSSMEKAQKTVCWNRLSRLHEAMPNQYLNPEHLFLQMLADTAAINPSKRKSR
;
A
#
# COMPACT_ATOMS: atom_id res chain seq x y z
N MET A 1 -20.49 -3.05 -18.38
CA MET A 1 -20.17 -4.26 -17.60
C MET A 1 -18.97 -3.95 -16.71
N ARG A 2 -19.09 -4.05 -15.37
CA ARG A 2 -17.94 -3.97 -14.46
C ARG A 2 -17.16 -5.28 -14.58
N ILE A 3 -15.99 -5.25 -15.20
CA ILE A 3 -15.05 -6.36 -15.17
C ILE A 3 -14.62 -6.55 -13.70
N MET A 4 -14.99 -7.68 -13.14
CA MET A 4 -14.47 -8.14 -11.86
C MET A 4 -13.08 -8.69 -12.15
N THR A 5 -12.05 -7.87 -12.02
CA THR A 5 -10.66 -8.34 -12.09
C THR A 5 -10.38 -9.14 -10.84
N THR A 6 -10.61 -10.45 -10.90
CA THR A 6 -10.11 -11.39 -9.91
C THR A 6 -8.60 -11.27 -9.87
N PRO A 7 -8.01 -10.89 -8.72
CA PRO A 7 -6.58 -10.67 -8.67
C PRO A 7 -5.87 -12.02 -8.77
N THR A 8 -5.37 -12.34 -9.95
CA THR A 8 -4.64 -13.58 -10.21
C THR A 8 -3.21 -13.36 -9.77
N PHE A 9 -2.89 -13.60 -8.49
CA PHE A 9 -1.56 -13.35 -7.91
C PHE A 9 -0.49 -14.34 -8.42
N SER A 10 -0.18 -14.29 -9.72
CA SER A 10 0.91 -15.07 -10.31
C SER A 10 2.27 -14.50 -9.89
N THR A 11 3.24 -15.37 -9.62
CA THR A 11 4.61 -15.00 -9.23
C THR A 11 5.35 -14.17 -10.30
N THR A 12 4.89 -14.25 -11.55
CA THR A 12 5.40 -13.54 -12.74
C THR A 12 4.35 -12.62 -13.36
N GLN A 13 3.69 -11.78 -12.55
CA GLN A 13 2.86 -10.71 -13.09
C GLN A 13 3.72 -9.63 -13.78
N SER A 14 3.25 -9.16 -14.93
CA SER A 14 3.88 -8.06 -15.65
C SER A 14 3.71 -6.75 -14.88
N ILE A 15 4.65 -5.81 -15.06
CA ILE A 15 4.59 -4.47 -14.44
C ILE A 15 3.24 -3.80 -14.70
N SER A 16 2.66 -3.95 -15.90
CA SER A 16 1.34 -3.43 -16.25
C SER A 16 0.21 -3.98 -15.38
N GLU A 17 0.21 -5.28 -15.05
CA GLU A 17 -0.79 -5.86 -14.15
C GLU A 17 -0.60 -5.42 -12.71
N LEU A 18 0.66 -5.30 -12.26
CA LEU A 18 0.96 -4.75 -10.94
C LEU A 18 0.41 -3.32 -10.80
N ARG A 19 0.48 -2.51 -11.87
CA ARG A 19 -0.09 -1.15 -11.92
C ARG A 19 -1.62 -1.18 -11.84
N ASP A 20 -2.26 -2.07 -12.59
CA ASP A 20 -3.72 -2.23 -12.55
C ASP A 20 -4.20 -2.61 -11.13
N GLN A 21 -3.46 -3.52 -10.48
CA GLN A 21 -3.73 -3.97 -9.12
C GLN A 21 -3.19 -3.04 -8.02
N GLN A 22 -2.57 -1.91 -8.37
CA GLN A 22 -1.98 -1.00 -7.39
C GLN A 22 -3.00 -0.53 -6.36
N SER A 23 -4.23 -0.27 -6.79
CA SER A 23 -5.34 0.11 -5.92
C SER A 23 -5.61 -0.92 -4.82
N ILE A 24 -5.40 -2.22 -5.11
CA ILE A 24 -5.58 -3.30 -4.15
C ILE A 24 -4.45 -3.29 -3.12
N TYR A 25 -3.19 -3.10 -3.56
CA TYR A 25 -2.05 -3.00 -2.64
C TYR A 25 -2.14 -1.78 -1.73
N LEU A 26 -2.59 -0.63 -2.25
CA LEU A 26 -2.85 0.57 -1.45
C LEU A 26 -3.93 0.34 -0.40
N LYS A 27 -5.05 -0.30 -0.77
CA LYS A 27 -6.10 -0.68 0.19
C LYS A 27 -5.59 -1.64 1.26
N ALA A 28 -4.81 -2.65 0.87
CA ALA A 28 -4.20 -3.58 1.82
C ALA A 28 -3.26 -2.84 2.79
N LEU A 29 -2.46 -1.89 2.28
CA LEU A 29 -1.59 -1.06 3.11
C LEU A 29 -2.38 -0.17 4.07
N GLN A 30 -3.49 0.42 3.61
CA GLN A 30 -4.41 1.20 4.45
C GLN A 30 -5.07 0.34 5.55
N ILE A 31 -5.38 -0.93 5.27
CA ILE A 31 -5.89 -1.87 6.28
C ILE A 31 -4.82 -2.16 7.33
N LEU A 32 -3.57 -2.41 6.92
CA LEU A 32 -2.45 -2.61 7.86
C LEU A 32 -2.25 -1.39 8.77
N ILE A 33 -2.33 -0.18 8.21
CA ILE A 33 -2.23 1.06 8.97
C ILE A 33 -3.38 1.19 9.99
N GLN A 34 -4.61 0.90 9.58
CA GLN A 34 -5.78 0.91 10.47
C GLN A 34 -5.70 -0.14 11.58
N ASP A 35 -5.14 -1.30 11.28
CA ASP A 35 -4.85 -2.36 12.26
C ASP A 35 -3.77 -1.94 13.27
N GLY A 36 -3.02 -0.86 12.98
CA GLY A 36 -1.92 -0.39 13.81
C GLY A 36 -0.62 -1.15 13.56
N SER A 37 -0.48 -1.78 12.39
CA SER A 37 0.77 -2.41 11.99
C SER A 37 1.88 -1.38 11.79
N SER A 38 3.05 -1.63 12.37
CA SER A 38 4.25 -0.82 12.17
C SER A 38 4.79 -0.97 10.74
N MET A 39 5.53 0.04 10.29
CA MET A 39 6.15 0.04 8.94
C MET A 39 7.01 -1.21 8.70
N GLU A 40 7.76 -1.68 9.70
CA GLU A 40 8.57 -2.90 9.62
C GLU A 40 7.75 -4.16 9.29
N LYS A 41 6.52 -4.25 9.80
CA LYS A 41 5.60 -5.34 9.45
C LYS A 41 5.07 -5.16 8.04
N ALA A 42 4.72 -3.93 7.66
CA ALA A 42 4.26 -3.62 6.31
C ALA A 42 5.33 -3.96 5.25
N GLN A 43 6.61 -3.65 5.51
CA GLN A 43 7.75 -3.99 4.65
C GLN A 43 7.87 -5.48 4.36
N LYS A 44 7.50 -6.34 5.32
CA LYS A 44 7.53 -7.81 5.16
C LYS A 44 6.34 -8.35 4.36
N THR A 45 5.37 -7.52 3.99
CA THR A 45 4.19 -7.96 3.23
C THR A 45 4.44 -7.99 1.72
N VAL A 46 3.71 -8.87 1.04
CA VAL A 46 3.75 -8.99 -0.43
C VAL A 46 3.34 -7.69 -1.11
N CYS A 47 2.37 -6.95 -0.56
CA CYS A 47 1.90 -5.69 -1.13
C CYS A 47 3.02 -4.63 -1.17
N TRP A 48 3.84 -4.57 -0.12
CA TRP A 48 4.97 -3.66 -0.06
C TRP A 48 6.04 -3.99 -1.09
N ASN A 49 6.46 -5.26 -1.15
CA ASN A 49 7.45 -5.70 -2.13
C ASN A 49 7.00 -5.40 -3.57
N ARG A 50 5.71 -5.60 -3.87
CA ARG A 50 5.11 -5.25 -5.17
C ARG A 50 5.12 -3.75 -5.46
N LEU A 51 4.84 -2.90 -4.47
CA LEU A 51 4.94 -1.45 -4.59
C LEU A 51 6.39 -0.97 -4.77
N SER A 52 7.33 -1.52 -4.01
CA SER A 52 8.77 -1.26 -4.19
C SER A 52 9.21 -1.60 -5.60
N ARG A 53 8.83 -2.78 -6.10
CA ARG A 53 9.19 -3.25 -7.44
C ARG A 53 8.59 -2.39 -8.56
N LEU A 54 7.40 -1.81 -8.34
CA LEU A 54 6.81 -0.80 -9.22
C LEU A 54 7.59 0.52 -9.20
N HIS A 55 8.00 0.98 -8.03
CA HIS A 55 8.84 2.17 -7.87
C HIS A 55 10.21 2.00 -8.52
N GLU A 56 10.87 0.85 -8.31
CA GLU A 56 12.15 0.52 -8.94
C GLU A 56 12.04 0.48 -10.47
N ALA A 57 10.94 -0.05 -11.00
CA ALA A 57 10.70 -0.07 -12.44
C ALA A 57 10.39 1.33 -13.02
N MET A 58 9.70 2.20 -12.27
CA MET A 58 9.24 3.52 -12.72
C MET A 58 9.23 4.54 -11.57
N PRO A 59 10.39 5.07 -11.16
CA PRO A 59 10.49 5.99 -10.02
C PRO A 59 9.83 7.34 -10.30
N ASN A 60 9.65 7.68 -11.58
CA ASN A 60 9.05 8.94 -12.01
C ASN A 60 7.51 8.94 -11.94
N GLN A 61 6.88 7.77 -11.85
CA GLN A 61 5.41 7.63 -11.80
C GLN A 61 4.92 7.11 -10.45
N TYR A 62 5.74 6.32 -9.75
CA TYR A 62 5.36 5.69 -8.49
C TYR A 62 6.16 6.28 -7.33
N LEU A 63 5.47 6.62 -6.24
CA LEU A 63 6.09 7.08 -5.00
C LEU A 63 6.65 5.90 -4.20
N ASN A 64 7.67 6.17 -3.39
CA ASN A 64 8.21 5.18 -2.48
C ASN A 64 7.11 4.64 -1.54
N PRO A 65 7.04 3.32 -1.31
CA PRO A 65 6.04 2.73 -0.42
C PRO A 65 6.16 3.25 1.01
N GLU A 66 7.36 3.65 1.45
CA GLU A 66 7.56 4.32 2.74
C GLU A 66 6.87 5.68 2.80
N HIS A 67 7.05 6.52 1.77
CA HIS A 67 6.39 7.81 1.69
C HIS A 67 4.86 7.65 1.64
N LEU A 68 4.36 6.70 0.85
CA LEU A 68 2.94 6.39 0.77
C LEU A 68 2.40 5.94 2.13
N PHE A 69 3.12 5.07 2.85
CA PHE A 69 2.74 4.61 4.17
C PHE A 69 2.69 5.75 5.18
N LEU A 70 3.73 6.60 5.24
CA LEU A 70 3.77 7.76 6.15
C LEU A 70 2.65 8.76 5.85
N GLN A 71 2.38 9.02 4.57
CA GLN A 71 1.32 9.93 4.15
C GLN A 71 -0.06 9.38 4.55
N MET A 72 -0.33 8.09 4.30
CA MET A 72 -1.58 7.44 4.72
C MET A 72 -1.69 7.32 6.23
N LEU A 73 -0.58 7.13 6.94
CA LEU A 73 -0.55 7.08 8.39
C LEU A 73 -0.84 8.46 9.00
N ALA A 74 -0.28 9.52 8.42
CA ALA A 74 -0.59 10.89 8.82
C ALA A 74 -2.07 11.22 8.56
N ASP A 75 -2.61 10.81 7.41
CA ASP A 75 -4.02 10.99 7.04
C ASP A 75 -4.95 10.21 7.99
N THR A 76 -4.66 8.93 8.28
CA THR A 76 -5.48 8.15 9.23
C THR A 76 -5.46 8.74 10.63
N ALA A 77 -4.30 9.27 11.06
CA ALA A 77 -4.15 9.91 12.37
C ALA A 77 -4.94 11.23 12.44
N ALA A 78 -5.12 11.93 11.32
CA ALA A 78 -5.97 13.11 11.24
C ALA A 78 -7.47 12.75 11.29
N ILE A 79 -7.87 11.63 10.68
CA ILE A 79 -9.26 11.15 10.66
C ILE A 79 -9.69 10.57 12.01
N ASN A 80 -8.76 10.03 12.81
CA ASN A 80 -9.04 9.47 14.13
C ASN A 80 -8.34 10.28 15.25
N PRO A 81 -8.83 11.50 15.58
CA PRO A 81 -8.23 12.35 16.60
C PRO A 81 -8.30 11.74 18.02
N SER A 82 -9.09 10.69 18.23
CA SER A 82 -9.49 10.16 19.54
C SER A 82 -8.47 9.24 20.22
N LYS A 83 -7.33 8.91 19.59
CA LYS A 83 -6.23 8.16 20.25
C LYS A 83 -5.05 9.04 20.68
N ARG A 84 -5.18 10.37 20.70
CA ARG A 84 -4.24 11.24 21.45
C ARG A 84 -4.62 11.21 22.93
N LYS A 85 -4.41 10.07 23.58
CA LYS A 85 -4.55 9.93 25.03
C LYS A 85 -3.34 10.57 25.70
N SER A 86 -3.60 11.69 26.36
CA SER A 86 -3.11 12.03 27.70
C SER A 86 -1.63 11.76 27.96
N ARG A 87 -0.81 12.81 27.91
CA ARG A 87 0.35 12.90 28.79
C ARG A 87 0.40 14.29 29.42
#